data_AF-A0A8S0VAQ0-F1
#
_entry.id   AF-A0A8S0VAQ0-F1
#
_cell.length_a   1.000
_cell.length_b   1.000
_cell.length_c   1.000
_cell.angle_alpha   90.00
_cell.angle_beta   90.00
_cell.angle_gamma   90.00
#
_symmetry.space_group_name_H-M   'P 1'
#
loop_
_entity.id
_entity.type
_entity.pdbx_description
1 polymer ?
#
loop_
_entity_poly.entity_id
_entity_poly.type
_entity_poly.pdbx_seq_one_letter_code
_entity_poly.pdbx_strand_id
1 'polypeptide(L)' 'MASKVLFFLALLYFSSLSTFAKTHDPGLVMNYYKDMCPQAEDIIREQVKLLYKRHKNTAFSWLRNIFHDYFVLANSIYA' A
#
# COMPACT_ATOMS: atom_id res chain seq x y z
N MET A 1 7.68 -21.79 47.55
CA MET A 1 6.97 -22.27 46.34
C MET A 1 6.10 -21.19 45.70
N ALA A 2 5.41 -20.35 46.49
CA ALA A 2 4.61 -19.22 46.00
C ALA A 2 5.37 -18.19 45.14
N SER A 3 6.60 -17.81 45.52
CA SER A 3 7.41 -16.84 44.75
C SER A 3 7.72 -17.30 43.32
N LYS A 4 7.93 -18.61 43.09
CA LYS A 4 8.15 -19.17 41.75
C LYS A 4 6.87 -19.07 40.91
N VAL A 5 5.71 -19.38 41.51
CA VAL A 5 4.40 -19.29 40.86
C VAL A 5 4.09 -17.85 40.45
N LEU A 6 4.35 -16.87 41.31
CA LEU A 6 4.17 -15.45 40.99
C LEU A 6 5.07 -14.99 39.84
N PHE A 7 6.31 -15.49 39.78
CA PHE A 7 7.22 -15.21 38.67
C PHE A 7 6.73 -15.81 37.35
N PHE A 8 6.22 -17.04 37.37
CA PHE A 8 5.61 -17.68 36.20
C PHE A 8 4.34 -16.96 35.74
N LEU A 9 3.49 -16.50 36.65
CA LEU A 9 2.28 -15.73 36.32
C LEU A 9 2.62 -14.36 35.71
N ALA A 10 3.66 -13.69 36.20
CA ALA A 10 4.14 -12.43 35.63
C ALA A 10 4.70 -12.62 34.20
N LEU A 11 5.43 -13.71 33.94
CA LEU A 11 5.93 -14.05 32.60
C LEU A 11 4.80 -14.39 31.62
N LEU A 12 3.77 -15.11 32.07
CA LEU A 12 2.59 -15.41 31.25
C LEU A 12 1.78 -14.14 30.93
N TYR A 13 1.66 -13.22 31.89
CA TYR A 13 1.03 -11.92 31.68
C TYR A 13 1.80 -11.07 30.64
N PHE A 14 3.12 -10.97 30.76
CA PHE A 14 3.98 -10.28 29.79
C PHE A 14 3.92 -10.91 28.40
N SER A 15 3.84 -12.24 28.31
CA SER A 15 3.77 -12.97 27.04
C SER A 15 2.43 -12.73 26.31
N SER A 16 1.33 -12.58 27.05
CA SER A 16 0.01 -12.28 26.46
C SER A 16 -0.07 -10.86 25.89
N LEU A 17 0.67 -9.91 26.46
CA LEU A 17 0.68 -8.51 26.02
C LEU A 17 1.38 -8.29 24.66
N SER A 18 2.25 -9.23 24.25
CA SER A 18 3.04 -9.14 23.01
C SER A 18 2.28 -9.50 21.73
N THR A 19 0.96 -9.76 21.77
CA THR A 19 0.20 -10.21 20.59
C THR A 19 -0.45 -9.11 19.75
N PHE A 20 -0.28 -7.82 20.08
CA PHE A 20 -0.94 -6.73 19.35
C PHE A 20 0.05 -5.77 18.68
N ALA A 21 0.79 -6.25 17.70
CA ALA A 21 1.44 -5.38 16.72
C ALA A 21 1.58 -6.08 15.37
N LYS A 22 0.50 -6.71 14.89
CA LYS A 22 0.36 -6.90 13.44
C LYS A 22 -0.13 -5.58 12.89
N THR A 23 0.79 -4.72 12.43
CA THR A 23 0.46 -3.61 11.56
C THR A 23 -0.20 -4.19 10.32
N HIS A 24 -1.52 -4.12 10.26
CA HIS A 24 -2.26 -4.37 9.04
C HIS A 24 -1.88 -3.23 8.10
N ASP A 25 -1.03 -3.52 7.11
CA ASP A 25 -0.78 -2.57 6.03
C ASP A 25 -2.15 -2.36 5.34
N PRO A 26 -2.74 -1.16 5.42
CA PRO A 26 -4.08 -0.94 4.88
C PRO A 26 -4.13 -1.11 3.36
N GLY A 27 -2.97 -1.27 2.71
CA GLY A 27 -2.85 -1.38 1.26
C GLY A 27 -3.12 -0.03 0.62
N LEU A 28 -3.80 -0.04 -0.53
CA LEU A 28 -4.17 1.18 -1.23
C LEU A 28 -5.28 1.92 -0.47
N VAL A 29 -5.04 3.21 -0.22
CA VAL A 29 -6.02 4.11 0.40
C VAL A 29 -6.28 5.33 -0.47
N MET A 30 -7.51 5.83 -0.45
CA MET A 30 -7.88 7.03 -1.19
C MET A 30 -7.18 8.26 -0.64
N ASN A 31 -6.81 9.21 -1.51
CA ASN A 31 -6.11 10.45 -1.16
C ASN A 31 -4.78 10.23 -0.41
N TYR A 32 -4.05 9.16 -0.72
CA TYR A 32 -2.77 8.84 -0.06
C TYR A 32 -1.78 10.01 -0.03
N TYR A 33 -1.77 10.85 -1.07
CA TYR A 33 -0.85 11.97 -1.17
C TYR A 33 -1.36 13.27 -0.53
N LYS A 34 -2.50 13.29 0.14
CA LYS A 34 -3.14 14.53 0.63
C LYS A 34 -2.22 15.43 1.45
N ASP A 35 -1.43 14.84 2.35
CA ASP A 35 -0.60 15.61 3.29
C ASP A 35 0.81 15.91 2.74
N MET A 36 1.28 15.15 1.74
CA MET A 36 2.61 15.32 1.12
C MET A 36 2.54 16.16 -0.16
N CYS A 37 1.55 15.89 -1.01
CA CYS A 37 1.32 16.54 -2.29
C CYS A 37 -0.19 16.54 -2.62
N PRO A 38 -0.97 17.47 -2.05
CA PRO A 38 -2.42 17.52 -2.21
C PRO A 38 -2.88 17.70 -3.67
N GLN A 39 -2.01 18.25 -4.52
CA GLN A 39 -2.27 18.52 -5.94
C GLN A 39 -1.81 17.39 -6.87
N ALA A 40 -1.34 16.25 -6.34
CA ALA A 40 -0.78 15.16 -7.15
C ALA A 40 -1.77 14.67 -8.22
N GLU A 41 -3.02 14.40 -7.84
CA GLU A 41 -4.04 13.91 -8.77
C GLU A 41 -4.40 14.94 -9.85
N ASP A 42 -4.45 16.23 -9.48
CA ASP A 42 -4.74 17.31 -10.42
C ASP A 42 -3.60 17.53 -11.42
N ILE A 43 -2.36 17.51 -10.95
CA ILE A 43 -1.17 17.58 -11.82
C ILE A 43 -1.20 16.44 -12.84
N ILE A 44 -1.38 15.20 -12.40
CA ILE A 44 -1.41 14.03 -13.28
C ILE A 44 -2.54 14.18 -14.30
N ARG A 45 -3.74 14.57 -13.85
CA ARG A 45 -4.91 14.76 -14.74
C ARG A 45 -4.63 15.78 -15.83
N GLU A 46 -4.05 16.93 -15.49
CA GLU A 46 -3.76 17.97 -16.48
C GLU A 46 -2.66 17.55 -17.46
N GLN A 47 -1.61 16.88 -16.99
CA GLN A 47 -0.56 16.35 -17.88
C GLN A 47 -1.12 15.30 -18.85
N VAL A 48 -1.96 14.38 -18.37
CA VAL A 48 -2.62 13.38 -19.23
C VAL A 48 -3.51 14.05 -20.29
N LYS A 49 -4.28 15.08 -19.92
CA LYS A 49 -5.09 15.86 -20.88
C LYS A 49 -4.23 16.54 -21.94
N LEU A 50 -3.12 17.17 -21.56
CA LEU A 50 -2.21 17.83 -22.49
C LEU A 50 -1.59 16.84 -23.48
N LEU A 51 -1.14 15.69 -22.98
CA LEU A 51 -0.57 14.62 -23.82
C LEU A 51 -1.60 14.05 -24.79
N TYR A 52 -2.83 13.82 -24.32
CA TYR A 52 -3.92 13.35 -25.17
C TYR A 52 -4.25 14.34 -26.30
N LYS A 53 -4.31 15.65 -25.99
CA LYS A 53 -4.54 16.70 -27.00
C LYS A 53 -3.45 16.72 -28.07
N ARG A 54 -2.20 16.45 -27.69
CA ARG A 54 -1.05 16.41 -28.61
C ARG A 54 -1.06 15.15 -29.48
N HIS A 55 -1.31 14.00 -28.88
CA HIS A 55 -1.30 12.70 -29.55
C HIS A 55 -2.47 11.84 -29.06
N LYS A 56 -3.55 11.80 -29.84
CA LYS A 56 -4.80 11.10 -29.46
C LYS A 56 -4.61 9.61 -29.14
N ASN A 57 -3.60 8.97 -29.73
CA ASN A 57 -3.28 7.55 -29.53
C ASN A 57 -2.57 7.27 -28.20
N THR A 58 -2.07 8.30 -27.49
CA THR A 58 -1.33 8.13 -26.23
C THR A 58 -2.18 7.54 -25.11
N ALA A 59 -3.49 7.82 -25.07
CA ALA A 59 -4.38 7.26 -24.06
C ALA A 59 -4.41 5.72 -24.12
N PHE A 60 -4.51 5.14 -25.32
CA PHE A 60 -4.52 3.69 -25.48
C PHE A 60 -3.16 3.06 -25.15
N SER A 61 -2.06 3.71 -25.56
CA SER A 61 -0.71 3.24 -25.22
C SER A 61 -0.44 3.23 -23.71
N TRP A 62 -0.88 4.25 -22.99
CA TRP A 62 -0.74 4.33 -21.53
C TRP A 62 -1.57 3.27 -20.83
N LEU A 63 -2.82 3.07 -21.26
CA LEU A 63 -3.68 2.03 -20.73
C LEU A 63 -3.03 0.64 -20.91
N ARG A 64 -2.54 0.35 -22.12
CA ARG A 64 -1.79 -0.89 -22.39
C ARG A 64 -0.59 -1.04 -21.47
N ASN A 65 0.16 0.04 -21.22
CA ASN A 65 1.35 -0.01 -20.37
C ASN A 65 0.99 -0.34 -18.91
N ILE A 66 -0.05 0.29 -18.36
CA ILE A 66 -0.52 0.00 -17.00
C ILE A 66 -0.94 -1.47 -16.87
N PHE A 67 -1.70 -2.00 -17.84
CA PHE A 67 -2.08 -3.41 -17.84
C PHE A 67 -0.88 -4.33 -17.97
N HIS A 68 0.06 -4.01 -18.85
CA HIS A 68 1.26 -4.81 -19.03
C HIS A 68 2.07 -4.91 -17.73
N ASP A 69 2.30 -3.78 -17.06
CA ASP A 69 3.04 -3.74 -15.80
C ASP A 69 2.32 -4.53 -14.70
N TYR A 70 0.99 -4.41 -14.63
CA TYR A 70 0.17 -5.20 -13.70
C TYR A 70 0.29 -6.71 -13.94
N PHE A 71 0.15 -7.17 -15.19
CA PHE A 71 0.22 -8.59 -15.51
C PHE A 71 1.62 -9.18 -15.31
N VAL A 72 2.67 -8.41 -15.62
CA VAL A 72 4.05 -8.81 -15.32
C VAL A 72 4.26 -8.95 -13.82
N LEU A 73 3.83 -7.96 -13.03
CA LEU A 73 3.94 -7.99 -11.57
C LEU A 73 3.17 -9.17 -10.97
N ALA A 74 1.92 -9.38 -11.40
CA ALA A 74 1.11 -10.50 -10.92
C ALA A 74 1.78 -11.85 -11.23
N ASN A 75 2.24 -12.06 -12.46
CA ASN A 75 2.93 -13.30 -12.82
C ASN A 75 4.21 -13.52 -11.99
N SER A 76 4.91 -12.46 -11.58
CA SER A 76 6.07 -12.57 -10.68
C SER A 76 5.71 -12.91 -9.23
N ILE A 77 4.48 -12.63 -8.80
CA ILE A 77 4.01 -12.92 -7.43
C ILE A 77 3.40 -14.34 -7.35
N TYR A 78 2.82 -14.82 -8.45
CA TYR A 78 2.08 -16.09 -8.51
C TYR A 78 2.87 -17.26 -9.16
N ALA A 79 4.15 -17.05 -9.52
CA ALA A 79 5.06 -18.08 -10.02
C ALA A 79 6.15 -18.40 -8.98
#